data_AF-A0A7C9KH43-F1
#
_entry.id   AF-A0A7C9KH43-F1
#
_cell.length_a   1.000
_cell.length_b   1.000
_cell.length_c   1.000
_cell.angle_alpha   90.00
_cell.angle_beta   90.00
_cell.angle_gamma   90.00
#
_symmetry.space_group_name_H-M   'P 1'
#
loop_
_entity.id
_entity.type
_entity.pdbx_description
1 polymer ?
#
loop_
_entity_poly.entity_id
_entity_poly.type
_entity_poly.pdbx_seq_one_letter_code
_entity_poly.pdbx_strand_id
1 'polypeptide(L)'
;MTEPWASYAPIALGTAGGTVAGAAIAEMTHRWPKSLGFVAHRHDDVHDQRLAATPPGAGRRRLVIILVAAAIGAVSLAARPLPGGIGGAIFGWMLLALLVLDVEYFWLPDRLTVPLAAMGLAAGIWLPPSVPDRLIGAAAGFASLAGIAYAYRVMTGRVGLGGGDPRLFAAIGAWLGWVALPFVLLLAASFGLALVAYDRLRGRAITRHSRIPLGALLAAAAWLLWVPGPFSVWER
;
A
#
# COMPACT_ATOMS: atom_id res chain seq x y z
N MET A 1 2.56 49.66 -13.15
CA MET A 1 1.93 48.66 -14.04
C MET A 1 2.94 48.29 -15.12
N THR A 2 3.08 46.99 -15.38
CA THR A 2 3.99 46.27 -16.32
C THR A 2 5.24 45.63 -15.68
N GLU A 3 5.14 44.32 -15.47
CA GLU A 3 6.18 43.37 -15.06
C GLU A 3 7.12 43.02 -16.25
N PRO A 4 8.44 42.82 -16.03
CA PRO A 4 9.37 42.31 -17.02
C PRO A 4 9.77 40.84 -16.74
N TRP A 5 8.85 39.89 -16.88
CA TRP A 5 9.18 38.44 -16.86
C TRP A 5 9.29 37.81 -18.27
N ALA A 6 9.15 38.60 -19.34
CA ALA A 6 9.23 38.14 -20.71
C ALA A 6 10.69 38.05 -21.21
N SER A 7 11.46 37.07 -20.73
CA SER A 7 12.76 36.69 -21.32
C SER A 7 13.20 35.29 -20.89
N TYR A 8 12.50 34.24 -21.32
CA TYR A 8 13.07 32.90 -21.45
C TYR A 8 12.65 32.33 -22.80
N ALA A 9 13.56 32.40 -23.77
CA ALA A 9 13.42 31.70 -25.04
C ALA A 9 13.62 30.19 -24.80
N PRO A 10 12.78 29.31 -25.37
CA PRO A 10 12.97 27.87 -25.26
C PRO A 10 14.14 27.44 -26.15
N ILE A 11 15.06 26.65 -25.57
CA ILE A 11 16.10 25.94 -26.30
C ILE A 11 15.40 24.91 -27.21
N ALA A 12 15.50 25.12 -28.51
CA ALA A 12 15.02 24.18 -29.52
C ALA A 12 15.93 22.95 -29.58
N LEU A 13 15.48 21.84 -29.00
CA LEU A 13 15.96 20.50 -29.34
C LEU A 13 15.05 19.94 -30.43
N GLY A 14 15.45 20.15 -31.68
CA GLY A 14 14.99 19.33 -32.78
C GLY A 14 15.81 18.04 -32.83
N THR A 15 15.15 16.88 -32.82
CA THR A 15 15.14 15.94 -33.96
C THR A 15 14.17 14.78 -33.69
N ALA A 16 13.09 14.80 -34.47
CA ALA A 16 12.41 13.67 -35.12
C ALA A 16 12.10 12.39 -34.31
N GLY A 17 10.82 12.24 -33.90
CA GLY A 17 10.25 10.91 -33.62
C GLY A 17 9.03 10.84 -32.70
N GLY A 18 8.71 11.88 -31.91
CA GLY A 18 7.76 11.75 -30.78
C GLY A 18 6.37 12.39 -30.93
N THR A 19 6.06 13.03 -32.06
CA THR A 19 5.06 14.12 -32.06
C THR A 19 3.59 13.70 -32.14
N VAL A 20 3.27 12.45 -32.50
CA VAL A 20 1.85 12.04 -32.55
C VAL A 20 1.36 11.51 -31.19
N ALA A 21 2.21 10.80 -30.44
CA ALA A 21 1.87 10.32 -29.09
C ALA A 21 1.89 11.45 -28.04
N GLY A 22 2.85 12.38 -28.15
CA GLY A 22 2.94 13.53 -27.25
C GLY A 22 1.78 14.52 -27.41
N ALA A 23 1.33 14.75 -28.66
CA ALA A 23 0.19 15.62 -28.94
C ALA A 23 -1.14 15.01 -28.48
N ALA A 24 -1.33 13.69 -28.64
CA ALA A 24 -2.53 13.01 -28.16
C ALA A 24 -2.66 13.02 -26.62
N ILE A 25 -1.54 12.90 -25.90
CA ILE A 25 -1.51 13.00 -24.44
C ILE A 25 -1.76 14.45 -23.99
N ALA A 26 -1.18 15.45 -24.67
CA ALA A 26 -1.38 16.86 -24.37
C ALA A 26 -2.83 17.34 -24.64
N GLU A 27 -3.46 16.85 -25.72
CA GLU A 27 -4.85 17.15 -26.07
C GLU A 27 -5.85 16.47 -25.11
N MET A 28 -5.56 15.24 -24.66
CA MET A 28 -6.39 14.55 -23.64
C MET A 28 -6.35 15.24 -22.28
N THR A 29 -5.23 15.87 -21.90
CA THR A 29 -5.14 16.68 -20.68
C THR A 29 -5.87 18.02 -20.78
N HIS A 30 -6.11 18.55 -21.98
CA HIS A 30 -6.70 19.89 -22.16
C HIS A 30 -8.25 19.88 -22.22
N ARG A 31 -8.89 18.76 -22.57
CA ARG A 31 -10.38 18.64 -22.65
C ARG A 31 -11.04 18.06 -21.40
N TRP A 32 -10.43 18.19 -20.23
CA TRP A 32 -11.03 17.74 -18.98
C TRP A 32 -12.24 18.63 -18.61
N PRO A 33 -13.44 18.07 -18.39
CA PRO A 33 -14.64 18.86 -18.13
C PRO A 33 -14.54 19.56 -16.78
N LYS A 34 -14.57 20.90 -16.79
CA LYS A 34 -14.56 21.77 -15.60
C LYS A 34 -15.83 21.67 -14.73
N SER A 35 -16.74 20.73 -15.03
CA SER A 35 -18.03 20.55 -14.36
C SER A 35 -18.03 19.53 -13.22
N LEU A 36 -16.93 18.83 -12.96
CA LEU A 36 -16.74 18.05 -11.73
C LEU A 36 -15.98 18.91 -10.71
N GLY A 37 -16.73 19.76 -10.00
CA GLY A 37 -16.23 20.65 -8.96
C GLY A 37 -15.74 19.91 -7.72
N PHE A 38 -14.60 19.22 -7.82
CA PHE A 38 -13.87 18.71 -6.67
C PHE A 38 -12.37 18.97 -6.83
N VAL A 39 -11.97 20.13 -6.29
CA VAL A 39 -10.60 20.48 -5.84
C VAL A 39 -9.59 20.79 -6.94
N ALA A 40 -9.80 21.94 -7.59
CA ALA A 40 -8.75 22.69 -8.29
C ALA A 40 -8.62 24.12 -7.73
N HIS A 41 -8.85 24.30 -6.42
CA HIS A 41 -8.69 25.58 -5.77
C HIS A 41 -7.91 25.42 -4.46
N ARG A 42 -6.75 26.09 -4.43
CA ARG A 42 -5.87 26.37 -3.29
C ARG A 42 -4.86 25.25 -2.96
N HIS A 43 -3.61 25.37 -3.43
CA HIS A 43 -2.44 25.06 -2.57
C HIS A 43 -1.01 25.43 -3.06
N ASP A 44 -0.80 26.25 -4.08
CA ASP A 44 0.57 26.41 -4.62
C ASP A 44 1.53 27.17 -3.67
N ASP A 45 1.07 28.15 -2.88
CA ASP A 45 1.96 28.94 -2.00
C ASP A 45 2.39 28.22 -0.69
N VAL A 46 1.65 27.20 -0.25
CA VAL A 46 1.92 26.49 1.02
C VAL A 46 2.89 25.31 0.83
N HIS A 47 3.01 24.79 -0.40
CA HIS A 47 3.93 23.69 -0.70
C HIS A 47 5.40 24.14 -0.70
N ASP A 48 5.70 25.34 -1.17
CA ASP A 48 7.08 25.85 -1.21
C ASP A 48 7.62 26.23 0.18
N GLN A 49 6.78 26.77 1.08
CA GLN A 49 7.20 27.07 2.45
C GLN A 49 7.41 25.83 3.33
N ARG A 50 6.76 24.70 3.02
CA ARG A 50 6.96 23.41 3.71
C ARG A 50 8.15 22.61 3.18
N LEU A 51 8.58 22.84 1.93
CA LEU A 51 9.78 22.22 1.36
C LEU A 51 11.07 22.80 1.93
N ALA A 52 11.07 24.07 2.34
CA ALA A 52 12.23 24.74 2.96
C ALA A 52 12.48 24.29 4.41
N ALA A 53 11.45 23.86 5.14
CA ALA A 53 11.57 23.37 6.51
C ALA A 53 11.56 21.84 6.53
N THR A 54 12.73 21.21 6.38
CA THR A 54 12.84 19.77 6.63
C THR A 54 12.56 19.52 8.11
N PRO A 55 11.48 18.79 8.49
CA PRO A 55 11.18 18.58 9.89
C PRO A 55 12.34 17.84 10.56
N PRO A 56 12.73 18.22 11.81
CA PRO A 56 13.83 17.56 12.51
C PRO A 56 13.55 16.05 12.61
N GLY A 57 14.48 15.25 12.08
CA GLY A 57 14.36 13.78 12.03
C GLY A 57 13.93 13.17 10.68
N ALA A 58 13.65 13.98 9.66
CA ALA A 58 13.30 13.47 8.32
C ALA A 58 14.39 12.55 7.71
N GLY A 59 15.67 12.84 7.99
CA GLY A 59 16.80 12.00 7.57
C GLY A 59 16.76 10.61 8.22
N ARG A 60 16.54 10.54 9.54
CA ARG A 60 16.43 9.27 10.27
C ARG A 60 15.26 8.43 9.76
N ARG A 61 14.09 9.03 9.50
CA ARG A 61 12.93 8.33 8.94
C ARG A 61 13.23 7.75 7.55
N ARG A 62 13.82 8.55 6.65
CA ARG A 62 14.21 8.08 5.32
C ARG A 62 15.20 6.91 5.40
N LEU A 63 16.19 7.02 6.29
CA LEU A 63 17.16 5.96 6.53
C LEU A 63 16.48 4.68 7.02
N VAL A 64 15.56 4.76 7.99
CA VAL A 64 14.81 3.58 8.47
C VAL A 64 14.03 2.92 7.34
N ILE A 65 13.32 3.69 6.53
CA ILE A 65 12.53 3.14 5.40
C ILE A 65 13.45 2.44 4.39
N ILE A 66 14.58 3.06 4.04
CA ILE A 66 15.57 2.48 3.12
C ILE A 66 16.16 1.18 3.69
N LEU A 67 16.53 1.18 4.97
CA LEU A 67 17.08 0.00 5.64
C LEU A 67 16.05 -1.14 5.70
N VAL A 68 14.79 -0.83 6.00
CA VAL A 68 13.71 -1.83 6.00
C VAL A 68 13.46 -2.35 4.59
N ALA A 69 13.42 -1.48 3.57
CA ALA A 69 13.26 -1.90 2.18
C ALA A 69 14.42 -2.79 1.71
N ALA A 70 15.65 -2.44 2.07
CA ALA A 70 16.83 -3.25 1.78
C ALA A 70 16.79 -4.60 2.49
N ALA A 71 16.40 -4.62 3.77
CA ALA A 71 16.23 -5.85 4.54
C ALA A 71 15.15 -6.75 3.93
N ILE A 72 14.00 -6.18 3.53
CA ILE A 72 12.94 -6.90 2.83
C ILE A 72 13.48 -7.57 1.56
N GLY A 73 14.18 -6.81 0.72
CA GLY A 73 14.77 -7.34 -0.51
C GLY A 73 15.79 -8.44 -0.23
N ALA A 74 16.70 -8.22 0.72
CA ALA A 74 17.74 -9.20 1.08
C ALA A 74 17.14 -10.49 1.64
N VAL A 75 16.18 -10.40 2.56
CA VAL A 75 15.49 -11.57 3.14
C VAL A 75 14.69 -12.30 2.07
N SER A 76 13.98 -11.59 1.18
CA SER A 76 13.23 -12.24 0.10
C SER A 76 14.12 -12.99 -0.88
N LEU A 77 15.27 -12.42 -1.24
CA LEU A 77 16.26 -13.08 -2.11
C LEU A 77 17.00 -14.22 -1.41
N ALA A 78 17.22 -14.15 -0.10
CA ALA A 78 17.85 -15.22 0.67
C ALA A 78 16.90 -16.39 0.95
N ALA A 79 15.60 -16.12 1.10
CA ALA A 79 14.61 -17.14 1.44
C ALA A 79 14.21 -18.01 0.24
N ARG A 80 14.42 -17.57 -1.00
CA ARG A 80 13.81 -18.18 -2.21
C ARG A 80 14.71 -18.11 -3.45
N PRO A 81 14.57 -19.07 -4.40
CA PRO A 81 15.13 -18.95 -5.75
C PRO A 81 14.67 -17.66 -6.45
N LEU A 82 15.49 -17.16 -7.38
CA LEU A 82 15.34 -15.82 -7.99
C LEU A 82 13.92 -15.43 -8.41
N PRO A 83 13.10 -16.26 -9.09
CA PRO A 83 11.72 -15.86 -9.43
C PRO A 83 10.85 -15.63 -8.19
N GLY A 84 10.98 -16.51 -7.19
CA GLY A 84 10.34 -16.39 -5.88
C GLY A 84 10.81 -15.18 -5.10
N GLY A 85 12.12 -14.99 -5.01
CA GLY A 85 12.74 -13.92 -4.24
C GLY A 85 12.44 -12.53 -4.82
N ILE A 86 12.47 -12.38 -6.15
CA ILE A 86 12.09 -11.12 -6.81
C ILE A 86 10.61 -10.82 -6.58
N GLY A 87 9.73 -11.82 -6.75
CA GLY A 87 8.30 -11.67 -6.47
C GLY A 87 8.04 -11.23 -5.03
N GLY A 88 8.74 -11.85 -4.08
CA GLY A 88 8.67 -11.48 -2.65
C GLY A 88 9.19 -10.09 -2.33
N ALA A 89 10.27 -9.67 -2.98
CA ALA A 89 10.82 -8.33 -2.80
C ALA A 89 9.83 -7.27 -3.30
N ILE A 90 9.24 -7.46 -4.48
CA ILE A 90 8.20 -6.58 -5.03
C ILE A 90 6.98 -6.55 -4.10
N PHE A 91 6.51 -7.72 -3.67
CA PHE A 91 5.40 -7.84 -2.72
C PHE A 91 5.69 -7.08 -1.42
N GLY A 92 6.86 -7.31 -0.82
CA GLY A 92 7.28 -6.66 0.42
C GLY A 92 7.47 -5.15 0.29
N TRP A 93 8.00 -4.66 -0.84
CA TRP A 93 8.15 -3.21 -1.07
C TRP A 93 6.80 -2.52 -1.24
N MET A 94 5.85 -3.14 -1.94
CA MET A 94 4.49 -2.61 -2.06
C MET A 94 3.77 -2.61 -0.71
N LEU A 95 3.91 -3.68 0.08
CA LEU A 95 3.39 -3.75 1.44
C LEU A 95 4.03 -2.70 2.35
N LEU A 96 5.34 -2.46 2.23
CA LEU A 96 6.03 -1.42 2.98
C LEU A 96 5.50 -0.03 2.63
N ALA A 97 5.28 0.25 1.35
CA ALA A 97 4.68 1.52 0.91
C ALA A 97 3.27 1.71 1.48
N LEU A 98 2.43 0.67 1.42
CA LEU A 98 1.08 0.67 1.99
C LEU A 98 1.10 0.82 3.52
N LEU A 99 2.04 0.17 4.19
CA LEU A 99 2.23 0.26 5.64
C LEU A 99 2.60 1.68 6.06
N VAL A 100 3.56 2.31 5.38
CA VAL A 100 3.97 3.69 5.68
C VAL A 100 2.80 4.66 5.46
N LEU A 101 2.04 4.49 4.38
CA LEU A 101 0.87 5.30 4.10
C LEU A 101 -0.27 5.11 5.11
N ASP A 102 -0.50 3.87 5.56
CA ASP A 102 -1.53 3.57 6.55
C ASP A 102 -1.18 4.16 7.92
N VAL A 103 0.08 4.06 8.35
CA VAL A 103 0.55 4.64 9.63
C VAL A 103 0.46 6.17 9.62
N GLU A 104 0.72 6.82 8.49
CA GLU A 104 0.80 8.29 8.42
C GLU A 104 -0.53 8.96 8.11
N TYR A 105 -1.31 8.37 7.23
CA TYR A 105 -2.51 8.99 6.68
C TYR A 105 -3.79 8.20 6.93
N PHE A 106 -3.69 6.98 7.48
CA PHE A 106 -4.83 6.05 7.63
C PHE A 106 -5.61 5.89 6.31
N TRP A 107 -4.89 5.94 5.19
CA TRP A 107 -5.45 5.94 3.85
C TRP A 107 -4.69 4.97 2.95
N LEU A 108 -5.44 4.03 2.39
CA LEU A 108 -4.93 3.07 1.42
C LEU A 108 -5.37 3.48 0.01
N PRO A 109 -4.44 3.93 -0.85
CA PRO A 109 -4.77 4.29 -2.22
C PRO A 109 -5.03 3.04 -3.05
N ASP A 110 -6.17 3.01 -3.74
CA ASP A 110 -6.52 1.95 -4.69
C ASP A 110 -5.47 1.79 -5.80
N ARG A 111 -4.74 2.88 -6.10
CA ARG A 111 -3.62 2.91 -7.05
C ARG A 111 -2.45 2.00 -6.65
N LEU A 112 -2.33 1.58 -5.39
CA LEU A 112 -1.31 0.63 -4.95
C LEU A 112 -1.90 -0.75 -4.66
N THR A 113 -3.11 -0.83 -4.11
CA THR A 113 -3.74 -2.11 -3.77
C THR A 113 -4.17 -2.90 -5.01
N VAL A 114 -4.64 -2.23 -6.07
CA VAL A 114 -5.03 -2.89 -7.32
C VAL A 114 -3.84 -3.47 -8.06
N PRO A 115 -2.74 -2.73 -8.30
CA PRO A 115 -1.54 -3.34 -8.90
C PRO A 115 -0.95 -4.45 -8.04
N LEU A 116 -1.02 -4.33 -6.70
CA LEU A 116 -0.60 -5.40 -5.80
C LEU A 116 -1.40 -6.67 -6.06
N ALA A 117 -2.73 -6.60 -6.10
CA ALA A 117 -3.57 -7.76 -6.40
C ALA A 117 -3.29 -8.34 -7.79
N ALA A 118 -3.15 -7.47 -8.81
CA ALA A 118 -2.87 -7.89 -10.18
C ALA A 118 -1.53 -8.62 -10.31
N MET A 119 -0.48 -8.11 -9.68
CA MET A 119 0.84 -8.76 -9.64
C MET A 119 0.79 -10.09 -8.91
N GLY A 120 -0.01 -10.21 -7.84
CA GLY A 120 -0.21 -11.47 -7.12
C GLY A 120 -0.85 -12.53 -7.99
N LEU A 121 -1.89 -12.17 -8.75
CA LEU A 121 -2.53 -13.09 -9.71
C LEU A 121 -1.57 -13.49 -10.84
N ALA A 122 -0.84 -12.53 -11.41
CA ALA A 122 0.14 -12.78 -12.46
C ALA A 122 1.30 -13.67 -11.98
N ALA A 123 1.72 -13.53 -10.73
CA ALA A 123 2.74 -14.39 -10.11
C ALA A 123 2.28 -15.85 -10.04
N GLY A 124 0.97 -16.13 -10.03
CA GLY A 124 0.40 -17.48 -10.05
C GLY A 124 0.70 -18.31 -11.30
N ILE A 125 1.20 -17.67 -12.37
CA ILE A 125 1.64 -18.36 -13.59
C ILE A 125 3.02 -19.03 -13.36
N TRP A 126 3.85 -18.48 -12.48
CA TRP A 126 5.26 -18.85 -12.33
C TRP A 126 5.60 -19.38 -10.93
N LEU A 127 4.79 -19.01 -9.93
CA LEU A 127 4.98 -19.35 -8.53
C LEU A 127 3.68 -19.95 -7.98
N PRO A 128 3.77 -21.00 -7.14
CA PRO A 128 2.63 -21.40 -6.33
C PRO A 128 2.18 -20.21 -5.43
N PRO A 129 0.93 -20.19 -4.92
CA PRO A 129 -0.11 -21.19 -5.13
C PRO A 129 -0.77 -20.99 -6.50
N SER A 130 -1.63 -21.92 -6.90
CA SER A 130 -2.28 -21.92 -8.21
C SER A 130 -3.14 -20.66 -8.42
N VAL A 131 -3.38 -20.27 -9.68
CA VAL A 131 -4.25 -19.12 -9.99
C VAL A 131 -5.66 -19.26 -9.36
N PRO A 132 -6.33 -20.43 -9.39
CA PRO A 132 -7.58 -20.64 -8.67
C PRO A 132 -7.49 -20.32 -7.17
N ASP A 133 -6.46 -20.81 -6.47
CA ASP A 133 -6.30 -20.57 -5.03
C ASP A 133 -6.09 -19.11 -4.70
N ARG A 134 -5.41 -18.38 -5.59
CA ARG A 134 -5.22 -16.93 -5.48
C ARG A 134 -6.49 -16.15 -5.73
N LEU A 135 -7.33 -16.58 -6.68
CA LEU A 135 -8.64 -15.97 -6.94
C LEU A 135 -9.58 -16.20 -5.76
N ILE A 136 -9.63 -17.44 -5.24
CA ILE A 136 -10.38 -17.76 -4.03
C ILE A 136 -9.84 -16.94 -2.85
N GLY A 137 -8.51 -16.81 -2.73
CA GLY A 137 -7.88 -15.97 -1.71
C GLY A 137 -8.31 -14.51 -1.83
N ALA A 138 -8.27 -13.92 -3.03
CA ALA A 138 -8.68 -12.54 -3.23
C ALA A 138 -10.17 -12.33 -2.87
N ALA A 139 -11.05 -13.22 -3.33
CA ALA A 139 -12.48 -13.15 -3.06
C ALA A 139 -12.79 -13.37 -1.57
N ALA A 140 -12.23 -14.42 -0.96
CA ALA A 140 -12.42 -14.74 0.45
C ALA A 140 -11.81 -13.68 1.38
N GLY A 141 -10.66 -13.12 1.02
CA GLY A 141 -10.04 -12.00 1.72
C GLY A 141 -10.95 -10.78 1.73
N PHE A 142 -11.44 -10.36 0.55
CA PHE A 142 -12.39 -9.26 0.48
C PHE A 142 -13.66 -9.54 1.29
N ALA A 143 -14.30 -10.69 1.05
CA ALA A 143 -15.58 -11.04 1.63
C ALA A 143 -15.52 -11.19 3.16
N SER A 144 -14.44 -11.74 3.71
CA SER A 144 -14.27 -11.93 5.15
C SER A 144 -14.21 -10.59 5.90
N LEU A 145 -13.27 -9.70 5.55
CA LEU A 145 -13.16 -8.41 6.21
C LEU A 145 -14.34 -7.48 5.89
N ALA A 146 -14.85 -7.49 4.65
CA ALA A 146 -16.05 -6.72 4.32
C ALA A 146 -17.28 -7.21 5.09
N GLY A 147 -17.43 -8.52 5.27
CA GLY A 147 -18.49 -9.15 6.05
C GLY A 147 -18.41 -8.78 7.53
N ILE A 148 -17.21 -8.85 8.13
CA ILE A 148 -16.99 -8.42 9.53
C ILE A 148 -17.29 -6.93 9.68
N ALA A 149 -16.81 -6.08 8.75
CA ALA A 149 -17.07 -4.64 8.77
C ALA A 149 -18.57 -4.33 8.63
N TYR A 150 -19.28 -5.08 7.79
CA TYR A 150 -20.73 -4.96 7.61
C TYR A 150 -21.48 -5.37 8.88
N ALA A 151 -21.18 -6.56 9.43
CA ALA A 151 -21.81 -7.07 10.65
C ALA A 151 -21.59 -6.12 11.83
N TYR A 152 -20.34 -5.64 12.02
CA TYR A 152 -20.01 -4.67 13.05
C TYR A 152 -20.81 -3.36 12.88
N ARG A 153 -20.92 -2.86 11.64
CA ARG A 153 -21.68 -1.65 11.33
C ARG A 153 -23.16 -1.81 11.65
N VAL A 154 -23.76 -2.94 11.31
CA VAL A 154 -25.17 -3.23 11.60
C VAL A 154 -25.41 -3.32 13.12
N MET A 155 -24.51 -3.99 13.86
CA MET A 155 -24.68 -4.20 15.30
C MET A 155 -24.42 -2.94 16.15
N THR A 156 -23.41 -2.14 15.79
CA THR A 156 -22.97 -1.00 16.61
C THR A 156 -23.40 0.36 16.05
N GLY A 157 -23.90 0.40 14.82
CA GLY A 157 -24.21 1.64 14.09
C GLY A 157 -22.97 2.48 13.75
N ARG A 158 -21.76 1.97 14.00
CA ARG A 158 -20.49 2.69 13.82
C ARG A 158 -19.61 2.00 12.78
N VAL A 159 -18.86 2.80 12.04
CA VAL A 159 -17.84 2.29 11.13
C VAL A 159 -16.61 1.92 11.96
N GLY A 160 -16.41 0.62 12.19
CA GLY A 160 -15.30 0.09 13.00
C GLY A 160 -14.01 -0.15 12.22
N LEU A 161 -14.14 -0.58 10.95
CA LEU A 161 -13.01 -0.95 10.08
C LEU A 161 -12.78 0.12 9.01
N GLY A 162 -11.52 0.35 8.63
CA GLY A 162 -11.18 1.25 7.53
C GLY A 162 -11.70 0.70 6.20
N GLY A 163 -12.25 1.56 5.35
CA GLY A 163 -12.81 1.14 4.05
C GLY A 163 -11.78 0.56 3.08
N GLY A 164 -10.48 0.76 3.33
CA GLY A 164 -9.38 0.21 2.53
C GLY A 164 -8.91 -1.19 2.96
N ASP A 165 -9.13 -1.58 4.21
CA ASP A 165 -8.58 -2.82 4.78
C ASP A 165 -9.05 -4.09 4.04
N PRO A 166 -10.34 -4.22 3.64
CA PRO A 166 -10.79 -5.38 2.86
C PRO A 166 -10.11 -5.49 1.49
N ARG A 167 -9.76 -4.37 0.85
CA ARG A 167 -9.06 -4.38 -0.45
C ARG A 167 -7.60 -4.79 -0.30
N LEU A 168 -6.94 -4.32 0.75
CA LEU A 168 -5.58 -4.79 1.08
C LEU A 168 -5.57 -6.29 1.32
N PHE A 169 -6.52 -6.78 2.12
CA PHE A 169 -6.58 -8.18 2.48
C PHE A 169 -6.93 -9.08 1.28
N ALA A 170 -7.76 -8.59 0.36
CA ALA A 170 -7.95 -9.22 -0.95
C ALA A 170 -6.64 -9.30 -1.76
N ALA A 171 -5.88 -8.20 -1.83
CA ALA A 171 -4.60 -8.19 -2.52
C ALA A 171 -3.60 -9.16 -1.87
N ILE A 172 -3.53 -9.22 -0.54
CA ILE A 172 -2.74 -10.21 0.21
C ILE A 172 -3.18 -11.63 -0.15
N GLY A 173 -4.49 -11.88 -0.25
CA GLY A 173 -5.04 -13.18 -0.66
C GLY A 173 -4.67 -13.59 -2.09
N ALA A 174 -4.55 -12.63 -3.01
CA ALA A 174 -4.05 -12.89 -4.36
C ALA A 174 -2.58 -13.34 -4.39
N TRP A 175 -1.78 -12.98 -3.37
CA TRP A 175 -0.38 -13.37 -3.26
C TRP A 175 -0.17 -14.68 -2.52
N LEU A 176 -0.82 -14.85 -1.36
CA LEU A 176 -0.58 -15.97 -0.46
C LEU A 176 -1.59 -17.13 -0.64
N GLY A 177 -2.71 -16.88 -1.32
CA GLY A 177 -3.83 -17.83 -1.43
C GLY A 177 -4.74 -17.83 -0.20
N TRP A 178 -5.87 -18.55 -0.30
CA TRP A 178 -6.91 -18.53 0.74
C TRP A 178 -6.50 -19.21 2.05
N VAL A 179 -5.70 -20.28 2.00
CA VAL A 179 -5.25 -21.04 3.18
C VAL A 179 -4.41 -20.17 4.12
N ALA A 180 -3.66 -19.21 3.59
CA ALA A 180 -2.81 -18.33 4.37
C ALA A 180 -3.58 -17.20 5.07
N LEU A 181 -4.78 -16.83 4.59
CA LEU A 181 -5.53 -15.67 5.09
C LEU A 181 -5.88 -15.74 6.59
N PRO A 182 -6.38 -16.87 7.13
CA PRO A 182 -6.66 -16.97 8.57
C PRO A 182 -5.42 -16.73 9.43
N PHE A 183 -4.25 -17.22 8.98
CA PHE A 183 -2.98 -17.02 9.68
C PHE A 183 -2.52 -15.56 9.63
N VAL A 184 -2.72 -14.87 8.51
CA VAL A 184 -2.44 -13.43 8.41
C VAL A 184 -3.30 -12.65 9.39
N LEU A 185 -4.61 -12.93 9.47
CA LEU A 185 -5.51 -12.29 10.41
C LEU A 185 -5.12 -12.56 11.86
N LEU A 186 -4.81 -13.82 12.17
CA LEU A 186 -4.38 -14.22 13.50
C LEU A 186 -3.13 -13.45 13.92
N LEU A 187 -2.12 -13.42 13.06
CA LEU A 187 -0.85 -12.75 13.33
C LEU A 187 -1.02 -11.23 13.45
N ALA A 188 -1.82 -10.61 12.58
CA ALA A 188 -2.16 -9.19 12.68
C ALA A 188 -2.90 -8.87 13.98
N ALA A 189 -3.88 -9.70 14.38
CA ALA A 189 -4.60 -9.55 15.63
C ALA A 189 -3.67 -9.73 16.84
N SER A 190 -2.75 -10.69 16.80
CA SER A 190 -1.73 -10.90 17.83
C SER A 190 -0.80 -9.68 17.96
N PHE A 191 -0.36 -9.08 16.86
CA PHE A 191 0.43 -7.85 16.91
C PHE A 191 -0.36 -6.69 17.51
N GLY A 192 -1.63 -6.52 17.11
CA GLY A 192 -2.51 -5.51 17.69
C GLY A 192 -2.68 -5.70 19.20
N LEU A 193 -2.92 -6.93 19.64
CA LEU A 193 -3.06 -7.27 21.06
C LEU A 193 -1.75 -7.06 21.83
N ALA A 194 -0.61 -7.43 21.26
CA ALA A 194 0.70 -7.23 21.86
C ALA A 194 1.03 -5.74 22.04
N LEU A 195 0.70 -4.89 21.06
CA LEU A 195 0.85 -3.44 21.17
C LEU A 195 -0.02 -2.85 22.27
N VAL A 196 -1.29 -3.28 22.35
CA VAL A 196 -2.22 -2.87 23.42
C VAL A 196 -1.72 -3.32 24.79
N ALA A 197 -1.25 -4.56 24.91
CA ALA A 197 -0.69 -5.08 26.15
C ALA A 197 0.58 -4.30 26.57
N TYR A 198 1.46 -4.01 25.62
CA TYR A 198 2.67 -3.23 25.85
C TYR A 198 2.36 -1.80 26.33
N ASP A 199 1.41 -1.13 25.70
CA ASP A 199 0.98 0.22 26.12
C ASP A 199 0.33 0.20 27.52
N ARG A 200 -0.46 -0.84 27.84
CA ARG A 200 -0.99 -1.04 29.20
C ARG A 200 0.10 -1.21 30.24
N LEU A 201 1.12 -2.03 29.95
CA LEU A 201 2.23 -2.29 30.87
C LEU A 201 3.06 -1.03 31.15
N ARG A 202 3.14 -0.10 30.19
CA ARG A 202 3.78 1.21 30.36
C ARG A 202 2.90 2.27 31.01
N GLY A 203 1.71 1.90 31.49
CA GLY A 203 0.78 2.82 32.13
C GLY A 203 0.21 3.88 31.20
N ARG A 204 0.31 3.70 29.87
CA ARG A 204 -0.29 4.63 28.92
C ARG A 204 -1.80 4.43 28.92
N ALA A 205 -2.54 5.53 29.03
CA ALA A 205 -3.99 5.50 28.89
C ALA A 205 -4.34 5.08 27.47
N ILE A 206 -4.85 3.86 27.31
CA ILE A 206 -5.44 3.41 26.05
C ILE A 206 -6.74 4.17 25.88
N THR A 207 -6.67 5.30 25.18
CA THR A 207 -7.85 6.05 24.82
C THR A 207 -8.52 5.37 23.63
N ARG A 208 -9.86 5.40 23.57
CA ARG A 208 -10.66 4.92 22.44
C ARG A 208 -10.29 5.57 21.09
N HIS A 209 -9.44 6.60 21.10
CA HIS A 209 -8.98 7.36 19.94
C HIS A 209 -7.62 6.91 19.39
N SER A 210 -6.87 6.06 20.10
CA SER A 210 -5.69 5.40 19.52
C SER A 210 -6.15 4.36 18.51
N ARG A 211 -6.41 4.81 17.27
CA ARG A 211 -6.68 3.93 16.14
C ARG A 211 -5.40 3.18 15.79
N ILE A 212 -5.42 1.88 16.00
CA ILE A 212 -4.36 0.99 15.53
C ILE A 212 -4.55 0.84 14.01
N PRO A 213 -3.55 1.20 13.19
CA PRO A 213 -3.63 1.04 11.74
C PRO A 213 -3.64 -0.44 11.39
N LEU A 214 -4.83 -1.01 11.16
CA LEU A 214 -4.99 -2.44 10.87
C LEU A 214 -4.30 -2.81 9.56
N GLY A 215 -4.35 -1.95 8.55
CA GLY A 215 -3.67 -2.16 7.28
C GLY A 215 -2.17 -2.35 7.45
N ALA A 216 -1.52 -1.55 8.31
CA ALA A 216 -0.11 -1.70 8.66
C ALA A 216 0.19 -3.05 9.33
N LEU A 217 -0.68 -3.51 10.24
CA LEU A 217 -0.54 -4.81 10.89
C LEU A 217 -0.75 -5.97 9.90
N LEU A 218 -1.73 -5.86 9.00
CA LEU A 218 -1.97 -6.82 7.94
C LEU A 218 -0.77 -6.90 6.98
N ALA A 219 -0.20 -5.76 6.60
CA ALA A 219 0.97 -5.70 5.73
C ALA A 219 2.20 -6.35 6.39
N ALA A 220 2.45 -6.04 7.66
CA ALA A 220 3.54 -6.66 8.42
C ALA A 220 3.35 -8.18 8.57
N ALA A 221 2.13 -8.62 8.93
CA ALA A 221 1.79 -10.02 9.08
C ALA A 221 1.90 -10.79 7.76
N ALA A 222 1.42 -10.21 6.65
CA ALA A 222 1.48 -10.83 5.33
C ALA A 222 2.93 -11.03 4.86
N TRP A 223 3.80 -10.04 5.04
CA TRP A 223 5.20 -10.18 4.69
C TRP A 223 5.89 -11.24 5.57
N LEU A 224 5.64 -11.22 6.89
CA LEU A 224 6.24 -12.19 7.80
C LEU A 224 5.80 -13.62 7.49
N LEU A 225 4.54 -13.84 7.09
CA LEU A 225 4.05 -15.16 6.68
C LEU A 225 4.59 -15.60 5.32
N TRP A 226 4.89 -14.64 4.43
CA TRP A 226 5.47 -14.93 3.13
C TRP A 226 6.91 -15.47 3.23
N VAL A 227 7.72 -14.97 4.16
CA VAL A 227 9.15 -15.34 4.34
C VAL A 227 9.39 -16.85 4.55
N PRO A 228 8.78 -17.53 5.55
CA PRO A 228 8.93 -18.98 5.72
C PRO A 228 8.22 -19.76 4.61
N GLY A 229 7.30 -19.12 3.89
CA GLY A 229 6.63 -19.66 2.72
C GLY A 229 5.27 -20.26 3.02
N PRO A 230 4.19 -19.79 2.36
CA PRO A 230 2.87 -20.40 2.47
C PRO A 230 2.81 -21.82 1.85
N PHE A 231 3.78 -22.24 1.04
CA PHE A 231 3.75 -23.54 0.33
C PHE A 231 4.02 -24.76 1.21
N SER A 232 4.65 -24.58 2.37
CA SER A 232 4.71 -25.68 3.36
C SER A 232 3.32 -26.13 3.81
N VAL A 233 2.30 -25.27 3.65
CA VAL A 233 0.89 -25.59 3.92
C VAL A 233 0.21 -26.26 2.72
N TRP A 234 0.72 -26.05 1.49
CA TRP A 234 0.16 -26.60 0.24
C TRP A 234 0.83 -27.89 -0.24
N GLU A 235 2.03 -28.22 0.27
CA GLU A 235 2.79 -29.42 -0.09
C GLU A 235 2.43 -30.67 0.72
N ARG A 236 1.27 -30.70 1.40
CA ARG A 236 0.77 -31.87 2.14
C ARG A 236 -0.46 -32.48 1.52
#